data_AF-A0A1H8S9K8-F1
#
_entry.id   AF-A0A1H8S9K8-F1
#
_cell.length_a   1.000
_cell.length_b   1.000
_cell.length_c   1.000
_cell.angle_alpha   90.00
_cell.angle_beta   90.00
_cell.angle_gamma   90.00
#
_symmetry.space_group_name_H-M   'P 1'
#
loop_
_entity.id
_entity.type
_entity.pdbx_description
1 polymer ?
#
loop_
_entity_poly.entity_id
_entity_poly.type
_entity_poly.pdbx_seq_one_letter_code
_entity_poly.pdbx_strand_id
1 'polypeptide(L)'
;MTAPIPPVAARMAGRASFVPADRQDARRGAPAVDLTGYAASRGLQYLGSQNPSGYFAALPLEPELQFNVVRGDVGDRDVCLWHWRYAWPLDSDDEPAGDHTFWFVTVAPPMRRLWSAPRRFLSSTEADHLFIGVPCTGAAALVPEAALLPRFRITNRSPGLWPSSAEIPLAPVGLPGLTLIAESELPEGLVERLVAGPMAAVLRAGADLPFFELGYRFGTVRLVRNSYLGDATELDRLLHATRDAADALAAACRPLHRPQAFGEPLPAPPPAGPGSPRIPPALLAAVQAEAAGRGLAAEDPRAYAAAFPTNPVPGTAWAVLRGALPGLPPTARLALHTEARVVERNSGRTALLLPAGNAAPTPRGGIPVDSPSDPMRYAVRDGVFAVWILRWRPLDLGDVPTLLWRGGALAREVGALRS
;
A
#
# COMPACT_ATOMS: atom_id res chain seq x y z
N MET A 1 10.21 24.85 -10.68
CA MET A 1 10.43 23.48 -10.18
C MET A 1 10.82 23.57 -8.72
N THR A 2 9.98 23.09 -7.81
CA THR A 2 10.32 22.97 -6.39
C THR A 2 11.46 21.96 -6.23
N ALA A 3 12.43 22.25 -5.35
CA ALA A 3 13.49 21.31 -5.04
C ALA A 3 12.89 19.98 -4.52
N PRO A 4 13.48 18.82 -4.87
CA PRO A 4 12.98 17.54 -4.39
C PRO A 4 13.03 17.49 -2.86
N ILE A 5 11.93 17.05 -2.25
CA ILE A 5 11.84 16.85 -0.80
C ILE A 5 12.86 15.77 -0.41
N PRO A 6 13.75 16.02 0.56
CA PRO A 6 14.70 15.01 1.02
C PRO A 6 13.97 13.74 1.54
N PRO A 7 14.56 12.54 1.37
CA PRO A 7 14.05 11.31 1.97
C PRO A 7 13.79 11.45 3.47
N VAL A 8 12.84 10.70 4.01
CA VAL A 8 12.50 10.73 5.44
C VAL A 8 13.68 10.33 6.30
N ALA A 9 14.46 9.32 5.88
CA ALA A 9 15.68 8.86 6.54
C ALA A 9 16.70 10.00 6.74
N ALA A 10 16.84 10.89 5.74
CA ALA A 10 17.72 12.05 5.81
C ALA A 10 17.19 13.17 6.73
N ARG A 11 15.91 13.09 7.13
CA ARG A 11 15.23 14.04 8.03
C ARG A 11 15.00 13.46 9.43
N MET A 12 15.59 12.30 9.73
CA MET A 12 15.61 11.72 11.06
C MET A 12 16.53 12.55 11.97
N ALA A 13 15.93 13.27 12.90
CA ALA A 13 16.60 14.18 13.82
C ALA A 13 16.74 13.61 15.22
N GLY A 14 16.19 12.42 15.48
CA GLY A 14 16.23 11.86 16.81
C GLY A 14 15.70 10.44 16.92
N ARG A 15 15.39 10.08 18.15
CA ARG A 15 14.88 8.77 18.54
C ARG A 15 13.99 8.89 19.76
N ALA A 16 13.05 7.96 19.87
CA ALA A 16 12.23 7.74 21.05
C ALA A 16 11.72 6.30 21.06
N SER A 17 10.95 5.97 22.09
CA SER A 17 10.26 4.69 22.22
C SER A 17 8.88 4.90 22.83
N PHE A 18 7.91 4.05 22.47
CA PHE A 18 6.60 4.05 23.12
C PHE A 18 6.61 3.35 24.48
N VAL A 19 7.61 2.50 24.74
CA VAL A 19 7.78 1.79 26.01
C VAL A 19 9.22 1.85 26.50
N PRO A 20 9.46 1.79 27.82
CA PRO A 20 10.82 1.86 28.36
C PRO A 20 11.74 0.72 27.89
N ALA A 21 11.18 -0.47 27.63
CA ALA A 21 11.92 -1.65 27.22
C ALA A 21 12.65 -1.47 25.88
N ASP A 22 12.12 -0.63 24.99
CA ASP A 22 12.66 -0.40 23.64
C ASP A 22 13.85 0.56 23.61
N ARG A 23 14.33 1.04 24.77
CA ARG A 23 15.41 2.04 24.87
C ARG A 23 16.64 1.69 24.04
N GLN A 24 17.09 0.43 24.11
CA GLN A 24 18.31 0.02 23.42
C GLN A 24 18.12 -0.05 21.90
N ASP A 25 16.94 -0.49 21.45
CA ASP A 25 16.61 -0.54 20.03
C ASP A 25 16.41 0.86 19.45
N ALA A 26 15.74 1.76 20.18
CA ALA A 26 15.65 3.17 19.83
C ALA A 26 17.05 3.82 19.75
N ARG A 27 17.95 3.50 20.69
CA ARG A 27 19.34 3.99 20.69
C ARG A 27 20.11 3.49 19.47
N ARG A 28 19.95 2.21 19.12
CA ARG A 28 20.62 1.54 17.99
C ARG A 28 20.05 2.00 16.65
N GLY A 29 18.76 2.31 16.59
CA GLY A 29 18.04 2.66 15.37
C GLY A 29 17.72 1.46 14.45
N ALA A 30 17.89 0.23 14.95
CA ALA A 30 17.69 -1.02 14.23
C ALA A 30 17.36 -2.15 15.23
N PRO A 31 16.66 -3.22 14.81
CA PRO A 31 16.38 -4.37 15.67
C PRO A 31 17.66 -5.11 16.04
N ALA A 32 17.73 -5.60 17.29
CA ALA A 32 18.77 -6.55 17.70
C ALA A 32 18.48 -8.00 17.24
N VAL A 33 17.22 -8.28 16.90
CA VAL A 33 16.72 -9.60 16.50
C VAL A 33 16.87 -9.81 14.98
N ASP A 34 17.11 -11.05 14.57
CA ASP A 34 17.11 -11.50 13.17
C ASP A 34 15.92 -12.45 12.92
N LEU A 35 15.20 -12.23 11.81
CA LEU A 35 14.03 -13.04 11.44
C LEU A 35 14.33 -14.11 10.39
N THR A 36 15.59 -14.33 10.00
CA THR A 36 15.95 -15.36 9.01
C THR A 36 15.47 -16.76 9.44
N GLY A 37 15.74 -17.14 10.70
CA GLY A 37 15.30 -18.44 11.25
C GLY A 37 13.77 -18.56 11.37
N TYR A 38 13.10 -17.47 11.77
CA TYR A 38 11.64 -17.39 11.82
C TYR A 38 11.04 -17.62 10.42
N ALA A 39 11.52 -16.88 9.42
CA ALA A 39 11.03 -16.96 8.04
C ALA A 39 11.20 -18.39 7.48
N ALA A 40 12.38 -19.00 7.64
CA ALA A 40 12.64 -20.37 7.21
C ALA A 40 11.68 -21.38 7.86
N SER A 41 11.40 -21.23 9.16
CA SER A 41 10.50 -22.14 9.90
C SER A 41 9.02 -22.06 9.49
N ARG A 42 8.64 -21.02 8.74
CA ARG A 42 7.27 -20.76 8.26
C ARG A 42 7.15 -20.84 6.74
N GLY A 43 8.24 -21.18 6.04
CA GLY A 43 8.27 -21.18 4.57
C GLY A 43 8.11 -19.78 3.97
N LEU A 44 8.44 -18.73 4.73
CA LEU A 44 8.38 -17.35 4.27
C LEU A 44 9.72 -16.95 3.65
N GLN A 45 9.67 -16.07 2.66
CA GLN A 45 10.84 -15.48 2.02
C GLN A 45 11.40 -14.34 2.88
N TYR A 46 12.65 -14.46 3.31
CA TYR A 46 13.39 -13.35 3.93
C TYR A 46 13.97 -12.43 2.86
N LEU A 47 13.74 -11.13 3.01
CA LEU A 47 14.11 -10.08 2.05
C LEU A 47 15.06 -9.03 2.64
N GLY A 48 15.41 -9.12 3.93
CA GLY A 48 16.29 -8.17 4.61
C GLY A 48 15.68 -6.77 4.67
N SER A 49 16.19 -5.84 3.86
CA SER A 49 15.67 -4.46 3.76
C SER A 49 15.04 -4.17 2.39
N GLN A 50 14.89 -5.16 1.52
CA GLN A 50 14.32 -4.96 0.17
C GLN A 50 12.82 -4.65 0.22
N ASN A 51 12.33 -3.91 -0.77
CA ASN A 51 10.90 -3.61 -0.93
C ASN A 51 10.19 -4.73 -1.70
N PRO A 52 9.35 -5.56 -1.06
CA PRO A 52 8.55 -6.54 -1.77
C PRO A 52 7.60 -5.87 -2.75
N SER A 53 7.65 -6.36 -3.98
CA SER A 53 6.71 -6.03 -5.05
C SER A 53 5.26 -6.11 -4.57
N GLY A 54 4.52 -4.99 -4.63
CA GLY A 54 3.10 -4.89 -4.29
C GLY A 54 2.80 -4.33 -2.90
N TYR A 55 3.82 -4.01 -2.10
CA TYR A 55 3.67 -3.46 -0.75
C TYR A 55 4.17 -2.03 -0.63
N PHE A 56 4.25 -1.28 -1.73
CA PHE A 56 4.73 0.11 -1.70
C PHE A 56 3.75 1.02 -0.96
N ALA A 57 2.48 0.62 -0.94
CA ALA A 57 1.45 1.22 -0.12
C ALA A 57 1.61 0.90 1.37
N ALA A 58 2.40 -0.07 1.81
CA ALA A 58 2.56 -0.38 3.24
C ALA A 58 3.89 0.13 3.81
N LEU A 59 4.96 -0.09 3.06
CA LEU A 59 6.34 0.11 3.49
C LEU A 59 6.79 1.58 3.41
N PRO A 60 7.83 1.96 4.17
CA PRO A 60 8.42 3.30 4.08
C PRO A 60 9.11 3.56 2.74
N LEU A 61 9.47 2.50 1.99
CA LEU A 61 10.18 2.54 0.71
C LEU A 61 11.62 3.06 0.80
N GLU A 62 12.14 3.24 2.01
CA GLU A 62 13.50 3.67 2.31
C GLU A 62 14.20 2.52 3.06
N PRO A 63 15.16 1.81 2.43
CA PRO A 63 15.84 0.66 3.03
C PRO A 63 16.46 0.95 4.40
N GLU A 64 16.83 2.21 4.67
CA GLU A 64 17.39 2.68 5.93
C GLU A 64 16.39 2.68 7.08
N LEU A 65 15.09 2.62 6.77
CA LEU A 65 14.00 2.62 7.74
C LEU A 65 13.39 1.24 7.96
N GLN A 66 13.71 0.25 7.14
CA GLN A 66 13.10 -1.09 7.21
C GLN A 66 14.14 -2.20 7.36
N PHE A 67 13.81 -3.17 8.21
CA PHE A 67 14.66 -4.30 8.56
C PHE A 67 13.81 -5.57 8.63
N ASN A 68 14.45 -6.73 8.52
CA ASN A 68 13.81 -8.04 8.64
C ASN A 68 12.49 -8.15 7.86
N VAL A 69 12.49 -7.67 6.61
CA VAL A 69 11.34 -7.78 5.73
C VAL A 69 11.17 -9.26 5.37
N VAL A 70 9.98 -9.79 5.61
CA VAL A 70 9.59 -11.17 5.35
C VAL A 70 8.29 -11.18 4.57
N ARG A 71 8.16 -12.05 3.56
CA ARG A 71 6.98 -12.17 2.72
C ARG A 71 6.58 -13.63 2.54
N GLY A 72 5.28 -13.92 2.49
CA GLY A 72 4.78 -15.21 2.04
C GLY A 72 3.28 -15.32 2.24
N ASP A 73 2.76 -16.54 2.17
CA ASP A 73 1.34 -16.78 2.34
C ASP A 73 1.01 -17.11 3.82
N VAL A 74 -0.05 -16.50 4.34
CA VAL A 74 -0.66 -16.85 5.63
C VAL A 74 -2.13 -17.16 5.40
N GLY A 75 -2.46 -18.46 5.47
CA GLY A 75 -3.73 -18.96 4.96
C GLY A 75 -3.78 -18.77 3.45
N ASP A 76 -4.78 -18.03 2.98
CA ASP A 76 -4.96 -17.71 1.56
C ASP A 76 -4.48 -16.30 1.20
N ARG A 77 -3.86 -15.54 2.11
CA ARG A 77 -3.40 -14.15 1.87
C ARG A 77 -1.89 -14.11 1.68
N ASP A 78 -1.44 -13.40 0.63
CA ASP A 78 -0.05 -12.91 0.55
C ASP A 78 0.10 -11.78 1.58
N VAL A 79 1.13 -11.90 2.42
CA VAL A 79 1.41 -10.98 3.52
C VAL A 79 2.89 -10.57 3.52
N CYS A 80 3.15 -9.41 4.12
CA CYS A 80 4.48 -8.87 4.36
C CYS A 80 4.59 -8.46 5.83
N LEU A 81 5.71 -8.78 6.49
CA LEU A 81 6.06 -8.35 7.85
C LEU A 81 7.42 -7.69 7.84
N TRP A 82 7.61 -6.65 8.64
CA TRP A 82 8.89 -5.95 8.74
C TRP A 82 9.07 -5.24 10.08
N HIS A 83 10.31 -5.01 10.45
CA HIS A 83 10.69 -4.05 11.47
C HIS A 83 10.87 -2.67 10.84
N TRP A 84 10.25 -1.67 11.45
CA TRP A 84 10.25 -0.30 10.96
C TRP A 84 10.88 0.61 12.01
N ARG A 85 11.95 1.32 11.64
CA ARG A 85 12.30 2.57 12.30
C ARG A 85 11.25 3.61 11.93
N TYR A 86 10.13 3.57 12.63
CA TYR A 86 8.95 4.37 12.34
C TYR A 86 9.29 5.85 12.49
N ALA A 87 9.10 6.61 11.42
CA ALA A 87 9.36 8.03 11.41
C ALA A 87 8.18 8.76 12.05
N TRP A 88 8.32 9.07 13.34
CA TRP A 88 7.34 9.85 14.07
C TRP A 88 7.62 11.34 13.88
N PRO A 89 6.64 12.15 13.44
CA PRO A 89 6.88 13.56 13.15
C PRO A 89 7.13 14.37 14.43
N LEU A 90 7.98 15.39 14.30
CA LEU A 90 8.16 16.44 15.30
C LEU A 90 7.24 17.63 15.01
N ASP A 91 6.77 18.30 16.05
CA ASP A 91 6.01 19.54 15.95
C ASP A 91 6.92 20.80 15.81
N SER A 92 6.34 21.98 15.98
CA SER A 92 7.07 23.26 15.90
C SER A 92 8.10 23.45 17.00
N ASP A 93 7.92 22.79 18.14
CA ASP A 93 8.77 22.89 19.33
C ASP A 93 9.83 21.77 19.37
N ASP A 94 9.96 21.02 18.27
CA ASP A 94 10.82 19.84 18.14
C ASP A 94 10.48 18.72 19.11
N GLU A 95 9.23 18.68 19.58
CA GLU A 95 8.71 17.61 20.40
C GLU A 95 7.99 16.57 19.54
N PRO A 96 7.98 15.30 19.95
CA PRO A 96 7.19 14.28 19.28
C PRO A 96 5.72 14.70 19.24
N ALA A 97 5.15 14.83 18.04
CA ALA A 97 3.80 15.37 17.92
C ALA A 97 2.71 14.39 18.39
N GLY A 98 1.56 14.93 18.81
CA GLY A 98 0.39 14.15 19.21
C GLY A 98 0.36 13.73 20.67
N ASP A 99 -0.68 13.00 21.07
CA ASP A 99 -1.04 12.72 22.46
C ASP A 99 -0.41 11.44 23.04
N HIS A 100 0.86 11.19 22.73
CA HIS A 100 1.54 9.95 23.11
C HIS A 100 2.51 10.13 24.28
N THR A 101 2.63 9.08 25.09
CA THR A 101 3.73 8.97 26.04
C THR A 101 4.98 8.45 25.33
N PHE A 102 5.99 9.29 25.21
CA PHE A 102 7.30 8.91 24.69
C PHE A 102 8.32 8.73 25.80
N TRP A 103 9.17 7.74 25.63
CA TRP A 103 10.30 7.45 26.49
C TRP A 103 11.61 7.68 25.75
N PHE A 104 12.60 8.20 26.48
CA PHE A 104 13.97 8.41 26.00
C PHE A 104 14.07 9.27 24.74
N VAL A 105 13.23 10.31 24.66
CA VAL A 105 13.27 11.29 23.56
C VAL A 105 14.65 11.93 23.52
N THR A 106 15.34 11.79 22.39
CA THR A 106 16.58 12.50 22.10
C THR A 106 16.43 13.11 20.72
N VAL A 107 16.47 14.44 20.64
CA VAL A 107 16.44 15.19 19.40
C VAL A 107 17.77 15.94 19.26
N ALA A 108 18.48 15.69 18.18
CA ALA A 108 19.66 16.44 17.76
C ALA A 108 19.32 17.06 16.40
N PRO A 109 18.89 18.33 16.35
CA PRO A 109 18.52 18.94 15.09
C PRO A 109 19.72 18.89 14.12
N PRO A 110 19.53 18.52 12.84
CA PRO A 110 20.63 18.46 11.89
C PRO A 110 21.31 19.82 11.78
N MET A 111 22.66 19.84 11.70
CA MET A 111 23.49 21.06 11.65
C MET A 111 22.99 22.12 10.64
N ARG A 112 22.33 21.69 9.56
CA ARG A 112 21.71 22.54 8.54
C ARG A 112 20.60 23.46 9.06
N ARG A 113 19.95 23.13 10.19
CA ARG A 113 18.93 23.97 10.85
C ARG A 113 19.50 25.23 11.49
N LEU A 114 20.71 25.17 12.06
CA LEU A 114 21.39 26.35 12.61
C LEU A 114 21.61 27.45 11.56
N TRP A 115 21.66 27.07 10.28
CA TRP A 115 21.92 27.98 9.15
C TRP A 115 20.65 28.42 8.41
N SER A 116 19.48 27.83 8.70
CA SER A 116 18.21 28.06 7.97
C SER A 116 17.08 28.66 8.83
N ALA A 117 17.35 28.96 10.11
CA ALA A 117 16.43 29.58 11.06
C ALA A 117 15.65 30.81 10.53
N PRO A 118 16.23 31.73 9.71
CA PRO A 118 15.48 32.90 9.22
C PRO A 118 14.35 32.59 8.23
N ARG A 119 14.32 31.39 7.61
CA ARG A 119 13.33 31.04 6.57
C ARG A 119 12.02 30.46 7.12
N ARG A 120 12.02 29.95 8.35
CA ARG A 120 10.85 29.28 8.95
C ARG A 120 9.71 30.20 9.37
N PHE A 121 10.02 31.47 9.65
CA PHE A 121 9.00 32.45 10.04
C PHE A 121 8.04 32.84 8.90
N LEU A 122 8.35 32.48 7.65
CA LEU A 122 7.61 32.95 6.47
C LEU A 122 6.86 31.83 5.72
N SER A 123 7.24 30.56 5.87
CA SER A 123 6.48 29.40 5.34
C SER A 123 7.07 28.08 5.85
N SER A 124 6.31 27.25 6.58
CA SER A 124 6.69 25.86 6.80
C SER A 124 6.34 25.03 5.56
N THR A 125 7.32 24.30 5.02
CA THR A 125 7.08 23.35 3.93
C THR A 125 7.24 21.91 4.42
N GLU A 126 6.66 20.94 3.71
CA GLU A 126 6.82 19.50 4.03
C GLU A 126 8.29 19.07 4.08
N ALA A 127 9.19 19.77 3.37
CA ALA A 127 10.63 19.56 3.40
C ALA A 127 11.29 19.92 4.75
N ASP A 128 10.62 20.73 5.58
CA ASP A 128 11.11 21.19 6.87
C ASP A 128 10.68 20.28 8.04
N HIS A 129 9.80 19.30 7.78
CA HIS A 129 9.36 18.33 8.78
C HIS A 129 10.51 17.39 9.16
N LEU A 130 10.81 17.32 10.45
CA LEU A 130 11.77 16.40 11.04
C LEU A 130 11.05 15.25 11.75
N PHE A 131 11.78 14.15 11.92
CA PHE A 131 11.23 12.94 12.51
C PHE A 131 12.16 12.38 13.58
N ILE A 132 11.57 11.68 14.54
CA ILE A 132 12.30 10.76 15.43
C ILE A 132 12.06 9.33 14.98
N GLY A 133 13.03 8.46 15.25
CA GLY A 133 12.89 7.03 15.00
C GLY A 133 12.29 6.35 16.21
N VAL A 134 11.19 5.63 15.99
CA VAL A 134 10.53 4.83 17.01
C VAL A 134 10.52 3.35 16.57
N PRO A 135 10.95 2.41 17.43
CA PRO A 135 10.87 0.99 17.12
C PRO A 135 9.42 0.53 16.95
N CYS A 136 9.10 -0.02 15.78
CA CYS A 136 7.79 -0.60 15.47
C CYS A 136 7.94 -1.88 14.64
N THR A 137 6.93 -2.73 14.71
CA THR A 137 6.75 -3.88 13.81
C THR A 137 5.49 -3.67 13.00
N GLY A 138 5.62 -3.79 11.69
CA GLY A 138 4.53 -3.67 10.75
C GLY A 138 4.22 -5.00 10.08
N ALA A 139 2.96 -5.21 9.73
CA ALA A 139 2.53 -6.26 8.82
C ALA A 139 1.48 -5.71 7.85
N ALA A 140 1.39 -6.28 6.66
CA ALA A 140 0.45 -5.86 5.63
C ALA A 140 -0.02 -7.03 4.78
N ALA A 141 -1.20 -6.87 4.19
CA ALA A 141 -1.79 -7.82 3.27
C ALA A 141 -2.47 -7.09 2.11
N LEU A 142 -2.49 -7.72 0.94
CA LEU A 142 -3.22 -7.21 -0.22
C LEU A 142 -4.73 -7.46 -0.07
N VAL A 143 -5.50 -6.40 -0.31
CA VAL A 143 -6.96 -6.35 -0.27
C VAL A 143 -7.48 -5.61 -1.52
N PRO A 144 -7.27 -6.17 -2.72
CA PRO A 144 -7.81 -5.57 -3.95
C PRO A 144 -9.33 -5.38 -3.88
N GLU A 145 -10.02 -6.20 -3.06
CA GLU A 145 -11.46 -6.13 -2.84
C GLU A 145 -11.91 -4.78 -2.26
N ALA A 146 -10.98 -4.03 -1.64
CA ALA A 146 -11.24 -2.73 -1.04
C ALA A 146 -10.89 -1.54 -1.95
N ALA A 147 -10.46 -1.76 -3.19
CA ALA A 147 -9.92 -0.73 -4.11
C ALA A 147 -10.82 0.50 -4.33
N LEU A 148 -12.13 0.40 -4.05
CA LEU A 148 -13.10 1.49 -4.14
C LEU A 148 -13.13 2.43 -2.92
N LEU A 149 -12.55 2.00 -1.80
CA LEU A 149 -12.52 2.79 -0.57
C LEU A 149 -11.48 3.91 -0.66
N PRO A 150 -11.77 5.08 -0.05
CA PRO A 150 -10.73 6.09 0.18
C PRO A 150 -9.74 5.59 1.23
N ARG A 151 -8.62 6.32 1.37
CA ARG A 151 -7.64 6.02 2.41
C ARG A 151 -8.24 6.31 3.79
N PHE A 152 -7.98 5.43 4.73
CA PHE A 152 -8.31 5.67 6.13
C PHE A 152 -7.29 5.00 7.04
N ARG A 153 -7.30 5.40 8.30
CA ARG A 153 -6.60 4.71 9.38
C ARG A 153 -7.47 4.64 10.62
N ILE A 154 -7.29 3.59 11.41
CA ILE A 154 -7.84 3.45 12.75
C ILE A 154 -6.64 3.40 13.68
N THR A 155 -6.59 4.29 14.65
CA THR A 155 -5.45 4.41 15.56
C THR A 155 -5.94 4.58 16.98
N ASN A 156 -5.17 4.08 17.95
CA ASN A 156 -5.46 4.30 19.36
C ASN A 156 -4.93 5.63 19.90
N ARG A 157 -4.25 6.40 19.04
CA ARG A 157 -3.65 7.71 19.35
C ARG A 157 -3.44 8.53 18.08
N SER A 158 -3.66 9.84 18.14
CA SER A 158 -3.55 10.70 16.95
C SER A 158 -2.24 11.50 16.98
N PRO A 159 -1.43 11.50 15.90
CA PRO A 159 -0.24 12.35 15.82
C PRO A 159 -0.55 13.85 15.75
N GLY A 160 -1.82 14.29 15.75
CA GLY A 160 -2.25 15.68 15.91
C GLY A 160 -1.89 16.67 14.79
N LEU A 161 -1.04 16.27 13.84
CA LEU A 161 -0.43 17.19 12.85
C LEU A 161 -1.22 17.41 11.57
N TRP A 162 -2.23 16.60 11.28
CA TRP A 162 -2.96 16.67 10.01
C TRP A 162 -4.44 16.90 10.28
N PRO A 163 -5.02 18.03 9.86
CA PRO A 163 -6.46 18.21 9.91
C PRO A 163 -7.08 17.15 9.01
N SER A 164 -7.68 16.13 9.62
CA SER A 164 -8.54 15.23 8.87
C SER A 164 -9.94 15.81 8.86
N SER A 165 -10.58 15.77 7.70
CA SER A 165 -11.94 16.26 7.51
C SER A 165 -13.01 15.42 8.19
N ALA A 166 -12.66 14.25 8.75
CA ALA A 166 -13.59 13.38 9.46
C ALA A 166 -12.85 12.45 10.44
N GLU A 167 -12.73 12.87 11.71
CA GLU A 167 -12.40 11.98 12.81
C GLU A 167 -13.68 11.35 13.35
N ILE A 168 -13.71 10.02 13.44
CA ILE A 168 -14.86 9.25 13.92
C ILE A 168 -14.41 8.45 15.14
N PRO A 169 -14.74 8.89 16.37
CA PRO A 169 -14.52 8.10 17.57
C PRO A 169 -15.28 6.77 17.48
N LEU A 170 -14.63 5.65 17.78
CA LEU A 170 -15.23 4.31 17.69
C LEU A 170 -15.82 3.82 19.02
N ALA A 171 -15.81 4.64 20.07
CA ALA A 171 -16.47 4.34 21.34
C ALA A 171 -17.97 4.00 21.18
N PRO A 172 -18.78 4.72 20.36
CA PRO A 172 -20.20 4.39 20.16
C PRO A 172 -20.45 3.01 19.56
N VAL A 173 -19.45 2.43 18.88
CA VAL A 173 -19.52 1.09 18.29
C VAL A 173 -18.74 0.04 19.10
N GLY A 174 -18.48 0.31 20.37
CA GLY A 174 -17.88 -0.65 21.32
C GLY A 174 -16.36 -0.80 21.21
N LEU A 175 -15.67 0.20 20.64
CA LEU A 175 -14.21 0.25 20.54
C LEU A 175 -13.68 1.56 21.16
N PRO A 176 -13.78 1.72 22.50
CA PRO A 176 -13.29 2.92 23.17
C PRO A 176 -11.79 3.09 22.99
N GLY A 177 -11.33 4.35 22.92
CA GLY A 177 -9.91 4.68 22.72
C GLY A 177 -9.42 4.58 21.28
N LEU A 178 -10.25 4.11 20.34
CA LEU A 178 -9.91 4.11 18.90
C LEU A 178 -10.63 5.23 18.16
N THR A 179 -9.92 5.82 17.20
CA THR A 179 -10.43 6.83 16.29
C THR A 179 -10.17 6.41 14.85
N LEU A 180 -11.19 6.46 14.01
CA LEU A 180 -11.05 6.34 12.57
C LEU A 180 -10.83 7.73 11.96
N ILE A 181 -9.84 7.82 11.07
CA ILE A 181 -9.45 9.02 10.35
C ILE A 181 -9.48 8.69 8.85
N ALA A 182 -10.38 9.31 8.10
CA ALA A 182 -10.52 9.09 6.66
C ALA A 182 -10.13 10.33 5.83
N GLU A 183 -9.59 10.09 4.63
CA GLU A 183 -9.27 11.16 3.67
C GLU A 183 -10.54 11.82 3.10
N SER A 184 -11.62 11.04 2.96
CA SER A 184 -12.91 11.50 2.49
C SER A 184 -14.03 10.72 3.19
N GLU A 185 -15.27 11.08 2.92
CA GLU A 185 -16.43 10.34 3.40
C GLU A 185 -16.34 8.84 3.05
N LEU A 186 -16.65 8.01 4.04
CA LEU A 186 -16.70 6.55 3.89
C LEU A 186 -18.10 6.13 3.42
N PRO A 187 -18.22 5.04 2.64
CA PRO A 187 -19.52 4.47 2.30
C PRO A 187 -20.37 4.17 3.53
N GLU A 188 -21.67 4.44 3.42
CA GLU A 188 -22.63 4.21 4.50
C GLU A 188 -22.57 2.77 5.04
N GLY A 189 -22.65 2.66 6.37
CA GLY A 189 -22.61 1.39 7.08
C GLY A 189 -21.24 0.69 7.08
N LEU A 190 -20.19 1.28 6.48
CA LEU A 190 -18.88 0.62 6.39
C LEU A 190 -18.27 0.38 7.77
N VAL A 191 -18.33 1.39 8.65
CA VAL A 191 -17.73 1.31 9.98
C VAL A 191 -18.40 0.19 10.78
N GLU A 192 -19.72 0.13 10.76
CA GLU A 192 -20.54 -0.90 11.41
C GLU A 192 -20.20 -2.30 10.88
N ARG A 193 -20.06 -2.45 9.55
CA ARG A 193 -19.65 -3.73 8.94
C ARG A 193 -18.24 -4.15 9.35
N LEU A 194 -17.30 -3.21 9.43
CA LEU A 194 -15.93 -3.50 9.87
C LEU A 194 -15.93 -3.98 11.33
N VAL A 195 -16.62 -3.29 12.22
CA VAL A 195 -16.59 -3.58 13.67
C VAL A 195 -17.55 -4.70 14.11
N ALA A 196 -18.34 -5.26 13.19
CA ALA A 196 -19.20 -6.42 13.46
C ALA A 196 -18.48 -7.78 13.39
N GLY A 197 -17.27 -7.83 12.81
CA GLY A 197 -16.57 -9.08 12.47
C GLY A 197 -15.21 -9.29 13.16
N PRO A 198 -14.37 -10.19 12.62
CA PRO A 198 -13.02 -10.50 13.13
C PRO A 198 -12.12 -9.27 13.30
N MET A 199 -12.32 -8.25 12.47
CA MET A 199 -11.64 -6.96 12.59
C MET A 199 -11.85 -6.33 13.97
N ALA A 200 -13.00 -6.47 14.61
CA ALA A 200 -13.23 -5.93 15.95
C ALA A 200 -12.31 -6.57 16.99
N ALA A 201 -12.01 -7.87 16.86
CA ALA A 201 -11.07 -8.54 17.75
C ALA A 201 -9.64 -8.02 17.53
N VAL A 202 -9.23 -7.81 16.28
CA VAL A 202 -7.95 -7.18 15.92
C VAL A 202 -7.84 -5.78 16.52
N LEU A 203 -8.89 -4.97 16.36
CA LEU A 203 -8.94 -3.60 16.86
C LEU A 203 -8.92 -3.54 18.39
N ARG A 204 -9.66 -4.41 19.10
CA ARG A 204 -9.61 -4.48 20.57
C ARG A 204 -8.23 -4.86 21.08
N ALA A 205 -7.62 -5.89 20.49
CA ALA A 205 -6.26 -6.30 20.85
C ALA A 205 -5.23 -5.18 20.60
N GLY A 206 -5.43 -4.38 19.56
CA GLY A 206 -4.60 -3.22 19.26
C GLY A 206 -4.83 -2.02 20.20
N ALA A 207 -6.06 -1.80 20.65
CA ALA A 207 -6.41 -0.66 21.50
C ALA A 207 -5.59 -0.59 22.79
N ASP A 208 -5.29 -1.76 23.38
CA ASP A 208 -4.55 -1.89 24.64
C ASP A 208 -3.01 -1.72 24.47
N LEU A 209 -2.51 -1.60 23.23
CA LEU A 209 -1.08 -1.43 22.98
C LEU A 209 -0.64 0.02 23.21
N PRO A 210 0.60 0.27 23.62
CA PRO A 210 1.18 1.61 23.69
C PRO A 210 1.08 2.40 22.37
N PHE A 211 1.18 1.70 21.24
CA PHE A 211 0.89 2.24 19.92
C PHE A 211 0.31 1.15 19.02
N PHE A 212 -0.79 1.47 18.35
CA PHE A 212 -1.40 0.64 17.33
C PHE A 212 -2.02 1.50 16.22
N GLU A 213 -1.73 1.14 14.97
CA GLU A 213 -2.36 1.73 13.79
C GLU A 213 -2.77 0.61 12.83
N LEU A 214 -4.04 0.62 12.43
CA LEU A 214 -4.53 -0.04 11.23
C LEU A 214 -4.66 1.01 10.12
N GLY A 215 -3.93 0.87 9.03
CA GLY A 215 -4.04 1.73 7.85
C GLY A 215 -4.58 0.97 6.65
N TYR A 216 -5.42 1.64 5.87
CA TYR A 216 -5.81 1.18 4.53
C TYR A 216 -5.46 2.24 3.49
N ARG A 217 -4.75 1.82 2.43
CA ARG A 217 -4.55 2.62 1.22
C ARG A 217 -4.20 1.76 0.02
N PHE A 218 -4.68 2.16 -1.16
CA PHE A 218 -4.33 1.56 -2.45
C PHE A 218 -4.47 0.03 -2.49
N GLY A 219 -5.58 -0.53 -1.98
CA GLY A 219 -5.79 -1.97 -1.97
C GLY A 219 -4.86 -2.74 -1.01
N THR A 220 -4.27 -2.08 -0.01
CA THR A 220 -3.41 -2.69 0.99
C THR A 220 -3.88 -2.31 2.39
N VAL A 221 -4.05 -3.32 3.25
CA VAL A 221 -4.23 -3.10 4.69
C VAL A 221 -2.89 -3.28 5.39
N ARG A 222 -2.62 -2.45 6.40
CA ARG A 222 -1.41 -2.47 7.20
C ARG A 222 -1.77 -2.41 8.68
N LEU A 223 -1.15 -3.24 9.49
CA LEU A 223 -1.11 -3.10 10.94
C LEU A 223 0.30 -2.66 11.35
N VAL A 224 0.38 -1.74 12.31
CA VAL A 224 1.64 -1.31 12.93
C VAL A 224 1.44 -1.30 14.43
N ARG A 225 2.39 -1.86 15.17
CA ARG A 225 2.46 -1.74 16.63
C ARG A 225 3.85 -1.33 17.08
N ASN A 226 3.95 -0.84 18.32
CA ASN A 226 5.24 -0.57 18.96
C ASN A 226 6.13 -1.81 19.06
N SER A 227 7.42 -1.55 19.25
CA SER A 227 8.51 -2.51 19.50
C SER A 227 8.93 -3.34 18.28
N TYR A 228 10.17 -3.82 18.31
CA TYR A 228 10.67 -4.81 17.35
C TYR A 228 10.41 -6.21 17.88
N LEU A 229 9.45 -6.93 17.28
CA LEU A 229 9.04 -8.24 17.77
C LEU A 229 10.09 -9.30 17.41
N GLY A 230 10.55 -10.02 18.43
CA GLY A 230 11.45 -11.18 18.26
C GLY A 230 10.78 -12.52 18.57
N ASP A 231 9.67 -12.50 19.34
CA ASP A 231 8.96 -13.72 19.73
C ASP A 231 8.13 -14.26 18.56
N ALA A 232 8.32 -15.54 18.24
CA ALA A 232 7.63 -16.19 17.13
C ALA A 232 6.10 -16.18 17.30
N THR A 233 5.61 -16.30 18.54
CA THR A 233 4.17 -16.30 18.80
C THR A 233 3.57 -14.92 18.59
N GLU A 234 4.25 -13.85 19.00
CA GLU A 234 3.81 -12.48 18.72
C GLU A 234 3.85 -12.13 17.23
N LEU A 235 4.87 -12.61 16.50
CA LEU A 235 4.98 -12.45 15.05
C LEU A 235 3.84 -13.19 14.32
N ASP A 236 3.59 -14.45 14.68
CA ASP A 236 2.48 -15.25 14.14
C ASP A 236 1.13 -14.57 14.43
N ARG A 237 0.92 -14.06 15.66
CA ARG A 237 -0.30 -13.30 16.03
C ARG A 237 -0.48 -12.06 15.16
N LEU A 238 0.57 -11.28 14.90
CA LEU A 238 0.49 -10.09 14.06
C LEU A 238 0.15 -10.42 12.61
N LEU A 239 0.75 -11.49 12.06
CA LEU A 239 0.43 -11.98 10.72
C LEU A 239 -1.03 -12.45 10.62
N HIS A 240 -1.49 -13.24 11.58
CA HIS A 240 -2.89 -13.69 11.62
C HIS A 240 -3.87 -12.52 11.78
N ALA A 241 -3.58 -11.56 12.66
CA ALA A 241 -4.38 -10.35 12.80
C ALA A 241 -4.45 -9.53 11.51
N THR A 242 -3.35 -9.47 10.75
CA THR A 242 -3.31 -8.78 9.44
C THR A 242 -4.15 -9.50 8.40
N ARG A 243 -4.10 -10.84 8.36
CA ARG A 243 -4.96 -11.66 7.50
C ARG A 243 -6.44 -11.46 7.86
N ASP A 244 -6.78 -11.55 9.14
CA ASP A 244 -8.16 -11.40 9.61
C ASP A 244 -8.71 -9.99 9.31
N ALA A 245 -7.87 -8.95 9.46
CA ALA A 245 -8.20 -7.59 9.06
C ALA A 245 -8.43 -7.48 7.55
N ALA A 246 -7.59 -8.12 6.73
CA ALA A 246 -7.74 -8.15 5.28
C ALA A 246 -9.04 -8.84 4.84
N ASP A 247 -9.35 -10.00 5.43
CA ASP A 247 -10.56 -10.76 5.12
C ASP A 247 -11.83 -10.02 5.56
N ALA A 248 -11.82 -9.43 6.74
CA ALA A 248 -12.94 -8.62 7.23
C ALA A 248 -13.16 -7.36 6.38
N LEU A 249 -12.08 -6.67 5.97
CA LEU A 249 -12.18 -5.53 5.08
C LEU A 249 -12.73 -5.92 3.70
N ALA A 250 -12.22 -7.01 3.11
CA ALA A 250 -12.75 -7.54 1.85
C ALA A 250 -14.24 -7.89 1.95
N ALA A 251 -14.67 -8.52 3.05
CA ALA A 251 -16.07 -8.86 3.29
C ALA A 251 -16.95 -7.60 3.44
N ALA A 252 -16.48 -6.58 4.17
CA ALA A 252 -17.20 -5.33 4.38
C ALA A 252 -17.40 -4.51 3.08
N CYS A 253 -16.53 -4.74 2.07
CA CYS A 253 -16.59 -4.10 0.75
C CYS A 253 -17.50 -4.82 -0.26
N ARG A 254 -18.00 -6.03 0.02
CA ARG A 254 -18.88 -6.78 -0.90
C ARG A 254 -20.06 -5.97 -1.47
N PRO A 255 -20.75 -5.12 -0.69
CA PRO A 255 -21.85 -4.30 -1.24
C PRO A 255 -21.43 -3.31 -2.32
N LEU A 256 -20.14 -2.99 -2.43
CA LEU A 256 -19.57 -2.08 -3.43
C LEU A 256 -19.26 -2.79 -4.75
N HIS A 257 -19.20 -4.13 -4.76
CA HIS A 257 -18.83 -4.90 -5.94
C HIS A 257 -20.01 -5.05 -6.89
N ARG A 258 -19.72 -5.04 -8.19
CA ARG A 258 -20.66 -5.30 -9.28
C ARG A 258 -19.99 -6.24 -10.28
N PRO A 259 -19.77 -7.53 -9.91
CA PRO A 259 -19.03 -8.46 -10.76
C PRO A 259 -19.64 -8.57 -12.16
N GLN A 260 -18.79 -8.57 -13.18
CA GLN A 260 -19.19 -8.69 -14.59
C GLN A 260 -18.28 -9.69 -15.31
N ALA A 261 -18.76 -10.27 -16.39
CA ALA A 261 -17.92 -11.12 -17.24
C ALA A 261 -16.78 -10.28 -17.84
N PHE A 262 -15.57 -10.84 -17.92
CA PHE A 262 -14.40 -10.10 -18.40
C PHE A 262 -14.60 -9.54 -19.83
N GLY A 263 -15.37 -10.21 -20.69
CA GLY A 263 -15.59 -9.74 -22.05
C GLY A 263 -16.40 -8.45 -22.16
N GLU A 264 -17.25 -8.15 -21.18
CA GLU A 264 -18.17 -7.03 -21.21
C GLU A 264 -17.43 -5.69 -21.19
N PRO A 265 -17.82 -4.71 -22.02
CA PRO A 265 -17.28 -3.36 -21.94
C PRO A 265 -17.76 -2.67 -20.66
N LEU A 266 -16.88 -1.90 -20.04
CA LEU A 266 -17.22 -1.06 -18.90
C LEU A 266 -17.56 0.37 -19.35
N PRO A 267 -18.31 1.14 -18.53
CA PRO A 267 -18.57 2.55 -18.80
C PRO A 267 -17.29 3.34 -19.04
N ALA A 268 -17.35 4.37 -19.89
CA ALA A 268 -16.26 5.32 -20.04
C ALA A 268 -16.04 6.11 -18.73
N PRO A 269 -14.80 6.60 -18.46
CA PRO A 269 -14.54 7.44 -17.30
C PRO A 269 -15.47 8.66 -17.27
N PRO A 270 -16.05 9.00 -16.10
CA PRO A 270 -16.83 10.23 -15.99
C PRO A 270 -15.93 11.46 -16.25
N PRO A 271 -16.52 12.60 -16.65
CA PRO A 271 -15.80 13.87 -16.68
C PRO A 271 -15.12 14.14 -15.34
N ALA A 272 -13.92 14.72 -15.37
CA ALA A 272 -13.20 15.05 -14.15
C ALA A 272 -14.06 15.96 -13.26
N GLY A 273 -14.36 15.50 -12.05
CA GLY A 273 -15.19 16.20 -11.07
C GLY A 273 -14.54 16.27 -9.69
N PRO A 274 -15.19 16.95 -8.73
CA PRO A 274 -14.78 16.94 -7.33
C PRO A 274 -14.59 15.51 -6.81
N GLY A 275 -13.44 15.20 -6.22
CA GLY A 275 -13.11 13.86 -5.73
C GLY A 275 -12.49 12.90 -6.75
N SER A 276 -12.35 13.31 -8.03
CA SER A 276 -11.56 12.53 -9.00
C SER A 276 -10.08 12.50 -8.60
N PRO A 277 -9.36 11.38 -8.81
CA PRO A 277 -7.92 11.36 -8.62
C PRO A 277 -7.28 12.49 -9.42
N ARG A 278 -6.48 13.32 -8.77
CA ARG A 278 -5.67 14.31 -9.49
C ARG A 278 -4.59 13.54 -10.26
N ILE A 279 -4.66 13.58 -11.58
CA ILE A 279 -3.66 12.97 -12.46
C ILE A 279 -2.87 14.11 -13.13
N PRO A 280 -1.53 14.07 -13.13
CA PRO A 280 -0.73 15.06 -13.86
C PRO A 280 -1.15 15.12 -15.34
N PRO A 281 -1.40 16.32 -15.91
CA PRO A 281 -1.88 16.45 -17.29
C PRO A 281 -1.00 15.75 -18.32
N ALA A 282 0.32 15.80 -18.16
CA ALA A 282 1.27 15.12 -19.04
C ALA A 282 1.13 13.59 -19.01
N LEU A 283 0.82 13.02 -17.84
CA LEU A 283 0.61 11.58 -17.72
C LEU A 283 -0.74 11.15 -18.31
N LEU A 284 -1.78 11.98 -18.12
CA LEU A 284 -3.08 11.76 -18.77
C LEU A 284 -2.95 11.82 -20.30
N ALA A 285 -2.21 12.80 -20.83
CA ALA A 285 -1.93 12.92 -22.24
C ALA A 285 -1.16 11.71 -22.79
N ALA A 286 -0.20 11.16 -22.04
CA ALA A 286 0.50 9.94 -22.42
C ALA A 286 -0.45 8.73 -22.54
N VAL A 287 -1.37 8.55 -21.59
CA VAL A 287 -2.39 7.49 -21.66
C VAL A 287 -3.33 7.69 -22.84
N GLN A 288 -3.75 8.93 -23.10
CA GLN A 288 -4.60 9.25 -24.25
C GLN A 288 -3.90 8.99 -25.58
N ALA A 289 -2.61 9.30 -25.68
CA ALA A 289 -1.79 9.00 -26.85
C ALA A 289 -1.65 7.48 -27.07
N GLU A 290 -1.42 6.71 -25.99
CA GLU A 290 -1.36 5.24 -26.04
C GLU A 290 -2.70 4.64 -26.50
N ALA A 291 -3.81 5.17 -25.99
CA ALA A 291 -5.14 4.75 -26.40
C ALA A 291 -5.41 5.05 -27.88
N ALA A 292 -5.13 6.28 -28.33
CA ALA A 292 -5.33 6.68 -29.72
C ALA A 292 -4.44 5.90 -30.69
N GLY A 293 -3.15 5.73 -30.36
CA GLY A 293 -2.18 5.01 -31.20
C GLY A 293 -2.50 3.53 -31.41
N ARG A 294 -3.33 2.93 -30.53
CA ARG A 294 -3.73 1.52 -30.59
C ARG A 294 -5.24 1.30 -30.78
N GLY A 295 -6.03 2.37 -30.92
CA GLY A 295 -7.49 2.26 -31.04
C GLY A 295 -8.17 1.67 -29.80
N LEU A 296 -7.66 1.96 -28.60
CA LEU A 296 -8.23 1.46 -27.34
C LEU A 296 -9.29 2.43 -26.79
N ALA A 297 -10.34 1.88 -26.21
CA ALA A 297 -11.36 2.63 -25.49
C ALA A 297 -10.98 2.77 -24.02
N ALA A 298 -11.12 3.98 -23.46
CA ALA A 298 -10.95 4.19 -22.03
C ALA A 298 -12.16 3.62 -21.26
N GLU A 299 -11.88 2.94 -20.15
CA GLU A 299 -12.88 2.43 -19.20
C GLU A 299 -12.70 3.11 -17.83
N ASP A 300 -13.80 3.31 -17.10
CA ASP A 300 -13.79 3.86 -15.75
C ASP A 300 -13.03 2.94 -14.78
N PRO A 301 -11.92 3.41 -14.15
CA PRO A 301 -11.19 2.63 -13.17
C PRO A 301 -12.02 2.19 -11.96
N ARG A 302 -13.05 2.96 -11.58
CA ARG A 302 -13.96 2.58 -10.48
C ARG A 302 -14.89 1.46 -10.91
N ALA A 303 -15.51 1.57 -12.09
CA ALA A 303 -16.31 0.47 -12.66
C ALA A 303 -15.47 -0.81 -12.83
N TYR A 304 -14.20 -0.67 -13.23
CA TYR A 304 -13.25 -1.79 -13.32
C TYR A 304 -12.98 -2.46 -11.97
N ALA A 305 -12.70 -1.69 -10.92
CA ALA A 305 -12.50 -2.23 -9.58
C ALA A 305 -13.78 -2.89 -9.03
N ALA A 306 -14.96 -2.35 -9.35
CA ALA A 306 -16.23 -2.96 -8.97
C ALA A 306 -16.50 -4.28 -9.73
N ALA A 307 -16.14 -4.35 -11.01
CA ALA A 307 -16.34 -5.52 -11.87
C ALA A 307 -15.37 -6.66 -11.58
N PHE A 308 -14.11 -6.34 -11.22
CA PHE A 308 -13.05 -7.31 -10.96
C PHE A 308 -12.43 -7.11 -9.57
N PRO A 309 -13.19 -7.33 -8.48
CA PRO A 309 -12.79 -6.95 -7.13
C PRO A 309 -11.59 -7.75 -6.60
N THR A 310 -11.33 -8.94 -7.13
CA THR A 310 -10.23 -9.83 -6.70
C THR A 310 -9.01 -9.75 -7.60
N ASN A 311 -8.94 -8.72 -8.45
CA ASN A 311 -7.84 -8.49 -9.37
C ASN A 311 -6.48 -8.55 -8.65
N PRO A 312 -5.56 -9.42 -9.08
CA PRO A 312 -4.32 -9.65 -8.36
C PRO A 312 -3.26 -8.56 -8.57
N VAL A 313 -3.49 -7.58 -9.46
CA VAL A 313 -2.52 -6.49 -9.70
C VAL A 313 -2.47 -5.57 -8.48
N PRO A 314 -1.30 -5.40 -7.83
CA PRO A 314 -1.18 -4.55 -6.66
C PRO A 314 -1.52 -3.08 -6.93
N GLY A 315 -2.13 -2.42 -5.95
CA GLY A 315 -2.54 -1.03 -6.05
C GLY A 315 -3.94 -0.84 -6.64
N THR A 316 -4.36 0.43 -6.75
CA THR A 316 -5.64 0.80 -7.36
C THR A 316 -5.45 1.29 -8.78
N ALA A 317 -6.30 0.86 -9.71
CA ALA A 317 -6.30 1.38 -11.06
C ALA A 317 -6.66 2.88 -11.07
N TRP A 318 -5.93 3.66 -11.84
CA TRP A 318 -6.24 5.07 -12.12
C TRP A 318 -6.47 5.33 -13.62
N ALA A 319 -6.10 4.38 -14.48
CA ALA A 319 -6.47 4.36 -15.91
C ALA A 319 -6.64 2.92 -16.38
N VAL A 320 -7.64 2.68 -17.23
CA VAL A 320 -7.93 1.38 -17.86
C VAL A 320 -8.26 1.61 -19.32
N LEU A 321 -7.62 0.84 -20.20
CA LEU A 321 -7.81 0.88 -21.64
C LEU A 321 -8.21 -0.53 -22.11
N ARG A 322 -9.28 -0.64 -22.90
CA ARG A 322 -9.78 -1.90 -23.48
C ARG A 322 -9.70 -1.86 -25.00
N GLY A 323 -9.31 -2.96 -25.62
CA GLY A 323 -9.44 -3.11 -27.07
C GLY A 323 -8.59 -4.22 -27.68
N ALA A 324 -8.60 -4.27 -29.00
CA ALA A 324 -7.84 -5.24 -29.77
C ALA A 324 -6.36 -4.84 -29.81
N LEU A 325 -5.55 -5.56 -29.05
CA LEU A 325 -4.09 -5.45 -29.08
C LEU A 325 -3.51 -6.51 -30.03
N PRO A 326 -2.39 -6.22 -30.73
CA PRO A 326 -1.81 -7.16 -31.68
C PRO A 326 -1.55 -8.55 -31.08
N GLY A 327 -2.13 -9.58 -31.69
CA GLY A 327 -1.98 -10.97 -31.25
C GLY A 327 -2.71 -11.33 -29.95
N LEU A 328 -3.63 -10.48 -29.47
CA LEU A 328 -4.42 -10.66 -28.25
C LEU A 328 -5.93 -10.57 -28.55
N PRO A 329 -6.80 -11.09 -27.66
CA PRO A 329 -8.25 -10.96 -27.79
C PRO A 329 -8.72 -9.50 -27.84
N PRO A 330 -9.86 -9.20 -28.49
CA PRO A 330 -10.42 -7.85 -28.56
C PRO A 330 -10.89 -7.30 -27.20
N THR A 331 -10.97 -8.17 -26.20
CA THR A 331 -11.37 -7.87 -24.83
C THR A 331 -10.18 -7.61 -23.90
N ALA A 332 -8.95 -7.61 -24.43
CA ALA A 332 -7.75 -7.35 -23.65
C ALA A 332 -7.80 -5.95 -22.99
N ARG A 333 -7.22 -5.86 -21.79
CA ARG A 333 -7.11 -4.59 -21.06
C ARG A 333 -5.68 -4.26 -20.71
N LEU A 334 -5.34 -2.99 -20.83
CA LEU A 334 -4.18 -2.37 -20.20
C LEU A 334 -4.67 -1.54 -19.02
N ALA A 335 -4.24 -1.88 -17.81
CA ALA A 335 -4.59 -1.14 -16.61
C ALA A 335 -3.34 -0.58 -15.93
N LEU A 336 -3.40 0.69 -15.55
CA LEU A 336 -2.35 1.36 -14.81
C LEU A 336 -2.80 1.50 -13.36
N HIS A 337 -2.14 0.74 -12.50
CA HIS A 337 -2.35 0.73 -11.05
C HIS A 337 -1.31 1.58 -10.34
N THR A 338 -1.66 2.07 -9.16
CA THR A 338 -0.78 2.88 -8.31
C THR A 338 -0.86 2.43 -6.86
N GLU A 339 0.28 2.50 -6.17
CA GLU A 339 0.43 2.20 -4.74
C GLU A 339 0.70 3.48 -3.92
N ALA A 340 0.71 4.64 -4.59
CA ALA A 340 0.83 5.98 -4.03
C ALA A 340 -0.06 6.97 -4.80
N ARG A 341 -0.25 8.19 -4.31
CA ARG A 341 -0.97 9.19 -5.12
C ARG A 341 -0.13 9.51 -6.36
N VAL A 342 -0.75 9.49 -7.53
CA VAL A 342 -0.07 9.67 -8.82
C VAL A 342 0.62 11.04 -8.93
N VAL A 343 0.07 12.07 -8.28
CA VAL A 343 0.72 13.41 -8.19
C VAL A 343 1.99 13.41 -7.35
N GLU A 344 2.09 12.53 -6.35
CA GLU A 344 3.23 12.45 -5.44
C GLU A 344 4.33 11.58 -6.05
N ARG A 345 3.96 10.42 -6.59
CA ARG A 345 4.88 9.43 -7.16
C ARG A 345 4.22 8.67 -8.31
N ASN A 346 4.94 8.53 -9.43
CA ASN A 346 4.53 7.65 -10.53
C ASN A 346 4.95 6.19 -10.27
N SER A 347 4.78 5.73 -9.03
CA SER A 347 5.17 4.38 -8.59
C SER A 347 3.94 3.47 -8.58
N GLY A 348 3.95 2.44 -9.43
CA GLY A 348 2.82 1.53 -9.57
C GLY A 348 3.06 0.45 -10.59
N ARG A 349 1.99 -0.12 -11.13
CA ARG A 349 2.04 -1.23 -12.09
C ARG A 349 1.33 -0.90 -13.38
N THR A 350 1.92 -1.34 -14.47
CA THR A 350 1.21 -1.42 -15.75
C THR A 350 0.97 -2.89 -16.02
N ALA A 351 -0.31 -3.23 -16.18
CA ALA A 351 -0.78 -4.60 -16.25
C ALA A 351 -1.49 -4.85 -17.57
N LEU A 352 -1.19 -6.00 -18.18
CA LEU A 352 -1.99 -6.62 -19.22
C LEU A 352 -2.94 -7.62 -18.56
N LEU A 353 -4.23 -7.48 -18.84
CA LEU A 353 -5.28 -8.39 -18.37
C LEU A 353 -5.98 -9.07 -19.53
N LEU A 354 -6.22 -10.36 -19.36
CA LEU A 354 -6.83 -11.26 -20.33
C LEU A 354 -7.83 -12.18 -19.63
N PRO A 355 -8.78 -12.80 -20.36
CA PRO A 355 -9.49 -13.96 -19.83
C PRO A 355 -8.49 -15.05 -19.43
N ALA A 356 -8.73 -15.75 -18.32
CA ALA A 356 -7.83 -16.78 -17.81
C ALA A 356 -7.72 -18.03 -18.71
N GLY A 357 -8.66 -18.25 -19.63
CA GLY A 357 -8.65 -19.43 -20.51
C GLY A 357 -8.56 -20.73 -19.71
N ASN A 358 -7.55 -21.56 -20.03
CA ASN A 358 -7.26 -22.82 -19.34
C ASN A 358 -6.15 -22.67 -18.28
N ALA A 359 -5.70 -21.44 -17.99
CA ALA A 359 -4.61 -21.23 -17.05
C ALA A 359 -5.00 -21.62 -15.62
N ALA A 360 -4.08 -22.31 -14.94
CA ALA A 360 -4.28 -22.72 -13.56
C ALA A 360 -4.24 -21.49 -12.61
N PRO A 361 -5.08 -21.45 -11.57
CA PRO A 361 -5.00 -20.42 -10.54
C PRO A 361 -3.60 -20.35 -9.90
N THR A 362 -3.16 -19.14 -9.57
CA THR A 362 -1.86 -18.90 -8.93
C THR A 362 -2.02 -18.47 -7.47
N PRO A 363 -0.96 -18.51 -6.65
CA PRO A 363 -0.94 -17.84 -5.34
C PRO A 363 -1.31 -16.35 -5.44
N ARG A 364 -1.89 -15.77 -4.37
CA ARG A 364 -2.38 -14.37 -4.39
C ARG A 364 -1.28 -13.33 -4.64
N GLY A 365 -0.05 -13.61 -4.21
CA GLY A 365 1.11 -12.74 -4.46
C GLY A 365 1.62 -12.76 -5.91
N GLY A 366 1.04 -13.60 -6.77
CA GLY A 366 1.51 -13.87 -8.12
C GLY A 366 2.85 -14.61 -8.15
N ILE A 367 3.23 -15.06 -9.34
CA ILE A 367 4.47 -15.79 -9.59
C ILE A 367 5.46 -14.83 -10.28
N PRO A 368 6.71 -14.70 -9.79
CA PRO A 368 7.74 -13.95 -10.49
C PRO A 368 8.06 -14.60 -11.83
N VAL A 369 8.23 -13.78 -12.87
CA VAL A 369 8.74 -14.22 -14.16
C VAL A 369 10.23 -13.95 -14.17
N ASP A 370 11.03 -15.00 -14.28
CA ASP A 370 12.49 -14.88 -14.29
C ASP A 370 12.93 -14.04 -15.49
N SER A 371 13.34 -12.81 -15.19
CA SER A 371 13.89 -11.91 -16.20
C SER A 371 14.89 -10.94 -15.58
N PRO A 372 16.16 -11.01 -16.00
CA PRO A 372 17.20 -10.11 -15.52
C PRO A 372 16.96 -8.64 -15.88
N SER A 373 16.27 -8.36 -16.99
CA SER A 373 16.04 -7.00 -17.48
C SER A 373 14.77 -6.35 -16.92
N ASP A 374 13.71 -7.13 -16.68
CA ASP A 374 12.38 -6.61 -16.37
C ASP A 374 11.63 -7.51 -15.39
N PRO A 375 11.64 -7.23 -14.08
CA PRO A 375 10.96 -8.07 -13.09
C PRO A 375 9.43 -7.98 -13.28
N MET A 376 8.89 -8.93 -14.04
CA MET A 376 7.46 -9.15 -14.23
C MET A 376 6.93 -10.10 -13.16
N ARG A 377 5.63 -9.98 -12.88
CA ARG A 377 4.88 -10.99 -12.15
C ARG A 377 3.59 -11.25 -12.90
N TYR A 378 3.08 -12.46 -12.78
CA TYR A 378 1.75 -12.79 -13.27
C TYR A 378 0.92 -13.47 -12.19
N ALA A 379 -0.39 -13.41 -12.35
CA ALA A 379 -1.34 -14.13 -11.52
C ALA A 379 -2.58 -14.50 -12.32
N VAL A 380 -3.18 -15.62 -11.96
CA VAL A 380 -4.45 -16.10 -12.52
C VAL A 380 -5.44 -16.21 -11.38
N ARG A 381 -6.54 -15.47 -11.47
CA ARG A 381 -7.54 -15.42 -10.42
C ARG A 381 -8.92 -15.05 -10.92
N ASP A 382 -9.93 -15.77 -10.45
CA ASP A 382 -11.35 -15.50 -10.72
C ASP A 382 -11.66 -15.24 -12.21
N GLY A 383 -11.08 -16.07 -13.08
CA GLY A 383 -11.28 -15.99 -14.53
C GLY A 383 -10.44 -14.93 -15.24
N VAL A 384 -9.50 -14.27 -14.55
CA VAL A 384 -8.61 -13.24 -15.11
C VAL A 384 -7.16 -13.69 -15.02
N PHE A 385 -6.46 -13.67 -16.16
CA PHE A 385 -5.00 -13.68 -16.21
C PHE A 385 -4.52 -12.22 -16.18
N ALA A 386 -3.58 -11.91 -15.29
CA ALA A 386 -2.92 -10.61 -15.23
C ALA A 386 -1.41 -10.79 -15.21
N VAL A 387 -0.69 -9.99 -15.99
CA VAL A 387 0.77 -9.88 -15.96
C VAL A 387 1.14 -8.42 -15.90
N TRP A 388 2.15 -8.06 -15.12
CA TRP A 388 2.48 -6.65 -14.89
C TRP A 388 3.96 -6.39 -14.68
N ILE A 389 4.36 -5.17 -15.04
CA ILE A 389 5.69 -4.60 -14.84
C ILE A 389 5.66 -3.47 -13.81
N LEU A 390 6.79 -3.24 -13.15
CA LEU A 390 6.95 -2.10 -12.27
C LEU A 390 7.14 -0.82 -13.08
N ARG A 391 6.40 0.22 -12.69
CA ARG A 391 6.58 1.59 -13.16
C ARG A 391 7.08 2.44 -12.01
N TRP A 392 8.16 3.18 -12.24
CA TRP A 392 8.81 4.00 -11.20
C TRP A 392 9.38 5.32 -11.72
N ARG A 393 9.53 5.48 -13.04
CA ARG A 393 10.04 6.73 -13.64
C ARG A 393 8.92 7.77 -13.78
N PRO A 394 9.19 9.07 -13.58
CA PRO A 394 8.21 10.12 -13.83
C PRO A 394 7.68 10.07 -15.27
N LEU A 395 6.38 10.26 -15.46
CA LEU A 395 5.69 10.32 -16.77
C LEU A 395 5.75 9.04 -17.63
N ASP A 396 6.40 7.98 -17.15
CA ASP A 396 6.45 6.68 -17.80
C ASP A 396 5.08 5.96 -17.70
N LEU A 397 4.76 5.11 -18.67
CA LEU A 397 3.65 4.14 -18.59
C LEU A 397 4.17 2.72 -18.34
N GLY A 398 5.46 2.56 -18.08
CA GLY A 398 6.17 1.28 -18.14
C GLY A 398 6.49 0.91 -19.59
N ASP A 399 7.35 -0.08 -19.78
CA ASP A 399 7.63 -0.65 -21.10
C ASP A 399 6.43 -1.47 -21.61
N VAL A 400 5.40 -0.77 -22.09
CA VAL A 400 4.18 -1.35 -22.65
C VAL A 400 4.49 -2.31 -23.82
N PRO A 401 5.38 -1.97 -24.79
CA PRO A 401 5.78 -2.92 -25.83
C PRO A 401 6.30 -4.26 -25.28
N THR A 402 7.24 -4.21 -24.31
CA THR A 402 7.77 -5.43 -23.68
C THR A 402 6.69 -6.19 -22.92
N LEU A 403 5.81 -5.49 -22.20
CA LEU A 403 4.67 -6.10 -21.50
C LEU A 403 3.73 -6.82 -22.46
N LEU A 404 3.38 -6.21 -23.59
CA LEU A 404 2.47 -6.82 -24.57
C LEU A 404 3.11 -8.05 -25.23
N TRP A 405 4.37 -7.93 -25.65
CA TRP A 405 5.06 -9.02 -26.32
C TRP A 405 5.31 -10.22 -25.39
N ARG A 406 5.95 -9.98 -24.23
CA ARG A 406 6.29 -11.05 -23.29
C ARG A 406 5.08 -11.53 -22.51
N GLY A 407 4.18 -10.61 -22.13
CA GLY A 407 2.94 -10.96 -21.44
C GLY A 407 2.03 -11.82 -22.32
N GLY A 408 1.94 -11.53 -23.63
CA GLY A 408 1.22 -12.37 -24.57
C GLY A 408 1.88 -13.74 -24.78
N ALA A 409 3.21 -13.81 -24.83
CA ALA A 409 3.93 -15.09 -24.89
C ALA A 409 3.68 -15.94 -23.63
N LEU A 410 3.82 -15.34 -22.45
CA LEU A 410 3.55 -15.99 -21.17
C LEU A 410 2.09 -16.45 -21.08
N ALA A 411 1.14 -15.65 -21.54
CA ALA A 411 -0.28 -16.03 -21.56
C ALA A 411 -0.54 -17.28 -22.42
N ARG A 412 0.19 -17.49 -23.53
CA ARG A 412 0.12 -18.74 -24.30
C ARG A 412 0.78 -19.90 -23.56
N GLU A 413 1.95 -19.67 -22.97
CA GLU A 413 2.68 -20.68 -22.20
C GLU A 413 1.84 -21.26 -21.05
N VAL A 414 1.15 -20.40 -20.29
CA VAL A 414 0.32 -20.83 -19.17
C VAL A 414 -1.11 -21.24 -19.57
N GLY A 415 -1.44 -21.20 -20.86
CA GLY A 415 -2.76 -21.64 -21.37
C GLY A 415 -3.90 -20.62 -21.23
N ALA A 416 -3.61 -19.35 -20.92
CA ALA A 416 -4.60 -18.27 -20.93
C ALA A 416 -5.01 -17.86 -22.34
N LEU A 417 -4.07 -17.97 -23.29
CA LEU A 417 -4.32 -17.83 -24.73
C LEU A 417 -4.11 -19.17 -25.41
N ARG A 418 -4.91 -19.45 -26.43
CA ARG A 418 -4.66 -20.58 -27.34
C ARG A 418 -3.40 -20.26 -28.17
N SER A 419 -2.55 -21.27 -28.31
CA SER A 419 -1.31 -21.22 -29.12
C SER A 419 -1.60 -20.98 -30.60
#